data_AF-A0A842P4K5-F1
#
_entry.id   AF-A0A842P4K5-F1
#
_cell.length_a   1.000
_cell.length_b   1.000
_cell.length_c   1.000
_cell.angle_alpha   90.00
_cell.angle_beta   90.00
_cell.angle_gamma   90.00
#
_symmetry.space_group_name_H-M   'P 1'
#
loop_
_entity.id
_entity.type
_entity.pdbx_description
1 polymer ?
#
loop_
_entity_poly.entity_id
_entity_poly.type
_entity_poly.pdbx_seq_one_letter_code
_entity_poly.pdbx_strand_id
1 'polypeptide(L)'
;MAKLRRAVAYRRIERPYTRKSKYKNKQFVRAIPHNKIVKYEMGDLKRKFEYVVSLKSGADIQIRHNALESARLTSNRLLEANCGKMGYKLKILVYPHHILRENPVAVGAGADRMSTGMQKSFGKPVGLAAQVSKGQVLFQAFVDKQFLDVGKRAIDRMKHKIPCSCS
;
A
#
# COMPACT_ATOMS: atom_id res chain seq x y z
N MET A 1 15.90 -16.76 -6.46
CA MET A 1 14.71 -15.92 -6.76
C MET A 1 15.06 -14.48 -6.38
N ALA A 2 14.88 -13.51 -7.27
CA ALA A 2 15.28 -12.13 -7.00
C ALA A 2 14.51 -11.57 -5.78
N LYS A 3 15.24 -11.20 -4.73
CA LYS A 3 14.66 -10.69 -3.48
C LYS A 3 14.05 -9.31 -3.71
N LEU A 4 12.85 -9.09 -3.20
CA LEU A 4 12.20 -7.77 -3.25
C LEU A 4 13.11 -6.70 -2.62
N ARG A 5 13.41 -5.63 -3.36
CA ARG A 5 14.22 -4.50 -2.85
C ARG A 5 13.56 -3.83 -1.64
N ARG A 6 14.39 -3.20 -0.79
CA ARG A 6 13.94 -2.42 0.37
C ARG A 6 13.06 -1.24 -0.06
N ALA A 7 12.15 -0.82 0.82
CA ALA A 7 11.19 0.27 0.53
C ALA A 7 11.87 1.62 0.28
N VAL A 8 13.06 1.83 0.84
CA VAL A 8 13.83 3.08 0.72
C VAL A 8 14.07 3.43 -0.75
N ALA A 9 14.29 2.43 -1.62
CA ALA A 9 14.52 2.65 -3.06
C ALA A 9 13.30 3.23 -3.80
N TYR A 10 12.10 3.08 -3.25
CA TYR A 10 10.84 3.45 -3.91
C TYR A 10 10.07 4.53 -3.13
N ARG A 11 10.68 5.13 -2.10
CA ARG A 11 9.99 6.00 -1.15
C ARG A 11 9.64 7.37 -1.73
N ARG A 12 10.53 7.92 -2.55
CA ARG A 12 10.42 9.27 -3.14
C ARG A 12 9.30 9.30 -4.18
N ILE A 13 8.50 10.36 -4.22
CA ILE A 13 7.49 10.55 -5.27
C ILE A 13 8.18 10.72 -6.63
N GLU A 14 7.72 9.93 -7.60
CA GLU A 14 8.17 9.95 -8.99
C GLU A 14 7.02 10.37 -9.90
N ARG A 15 7.34 10.68 -11.16
CA ARG A 15 6.32 10.96 -12.17
C ARG A 15 5.32 9.79 -12.26
N PRO A 16 4.01 10.03 -12.19
CA PRO A 16 3.01 8.95 -12.19
C PRO A 16 3.12 8.05 -13.43
N TYR A 17 3.40 6.76 -13.22
CA TYR A 17 3.40 5.74 -14.27
C TYR A 17 2.17 4.83 -14.11
N THR A 18 1.03 5.28 -14.65
CA THR A 18 -0.30 4.70 -14.36
C THR A 18 -1.15 4.43 -15.61
N ARG A 19 -0.69 4.85 -16.80
CA ARG A 19 -1.50 4.85 -18.03
C ARG A 19 -1.72 3.44 -18.59
N LYS A 20 -2.80 2.81 -18.12
CA LYS A 20 -3.37 1.57 -18.64
C LYS A 20 -4.62 1.88 -19.46
N SER A 21 -4.83 1.18 -20.56
CA SER A 21 -6.03 1.31 -21.40
C SER A 21 -6.36 -0.03 -22.08
N LYS A 22 -7.62 -0.22 -22.45
CA LYS A 22 -8.08 -1.33 -23.31
C LYS A 22 -7.57 -1.16 -24.75
N TYR A 23 -7.38 0.09 -25.18
CA TYR A 23 -6.94 0.41 -26.53
C TYR A 23 -5.42 0.45 -26.60
N LYS A 24 -4.82 -0.35 -27.49
CA LYS A 24 -3.35 -0.48 -27.64
C LYS A 24 -2.64 0.89 -27.78
N ASN A 25 -3.21 1.80 -28.57
CA ASN A 25 -2.62 3.12 -28.83
C ASN A 25 -2.56 4.03 -27.59
N LYS A 26 -3.44 3.79 -26.60
CA LYS A 26 -3.50 4.54 -25.34
C LYS A 26 -2.88 3.75 -24.17
N GLN A 27 -2.42 2.52 -24.43
CA GLN A 27 -1.87 1.61 -23.44
C GLN A 27 -0.34 1.70 -23.41
N PHE A 28 0.19 2.63 -22.62
CA PHE A 28 1.63 2.79 -22.45
C PHE A 28 2.22 1.77 -21.49
N VAL A 29 1.46 1.35 -20.47
CA VAL A 29 1.86 0.26 -19.56
C VAL A 29 1.32 -1.07 -20.06
N ARG A 30 2.22 -1.95 -20.51
CA ARG A 30 1.86 -3.26 -21.09
C ARG A 30 1.51 -4.32 -20.05
N ALA A 31 2.29 -4.42 -18.97
CA ALA A 31 2.12 -5.43 -17.92
C ALA A 31 1.91 -4.75 -16.57
N ILE A 32 0.90 -5.21 -15.83
CA ILE A 32 0.51 -4.64 -14.54
C ILE A 32 0.75 -5.70 -13.46
N PRO A 33 1.56 -5.41 -12.43
CA PRO A 33 1.75 -6.31 -11.31
C PRO A 33 0.44 -6.52 -10.55
N HIS A 34 0.29 -7.70 -9.94
CA HIS A 34 -0.87 -8.00 -9.10
C HIS A 34 -0.93 -7.08 -7.88
N ASN A 35 -2.13 -6.58 -7.56
CA ASN A 35 -2.37 -5.83 -6.34
C ASN A 35 -2.55 -6.79 -5.16
N LYS A 36 -1.65 -6.73 -4.19
CA LYS A 36 -1.72 -7.59 -3.00
C LYS A 36 -2.83 -7.22 -2.02
N ILE A 37 -3.40 -6.02 -2.13
CA ILE A 37 -4.52 -5.61 -1.28
C ILE A 37 -5.76 -6.37 -1.75
N VAL A 38 -6.30 -7.23 -0.88
CA VAL A 38 -7.45 -8.10 -1.23
C VAL A 38 -8.78 -7.37 -1.04
N LYS A 39 -8.93 -6.64 0.07
CA LYS A 39 -10.17 -5.93 0.44
C LYS A 39 -9.86 -4.53 0.95
N TYR A 40 -10.64 -3.56 0.51
CA TYR A 40 -10.52 -2.15 0.94
C TYR A 40 -11.45 -1.82 2.10
N GLU A 41 -12.58 -2.53 2.22
CA GLU A 41 -13.56 -2.33 3.28
C GLU A 41 -13.80 -3.66 4.00
N MET A 42 -13.90 -3.61 5.33
CA MET A 42 -14.05 -4.77 6.21
C MET A 42 -14.94 -4.44 7.41
N GLY A 43 -15.43 -5.48 8.08
CA GLY A 43 -16.39 -5.37 9.16
C GLY A 43 -17.81 -5.18 8.63
N ASP A 44 -18.63 -4.42 9.36
CA ASP A 44 -19.99 -4.09 8.93
C ASP A 44 -20.00 -2.88 8.00
N LEU A 45 -20.34 -3.12 6.74
CA LEU A 45 -20.36 -2.09 5.70
C LEU A 45 -21.58 -1.16 5.80
N LYS A 46 -22.70 -1.67 6.34
CA LYS A 46 -24.02 -1.04 6.32
C LYS A 46 -24.28 -0.22 7.57
N ARG A 47 -23.81 -0.70 8.73
CA ARG A 47 -24.01 -0.02 10.01
C ARG A 47 -23.28 1.32 10.06
N LYS A 48 -23.91 2.31 10.68
CA LYS A 48 -23.31 3.60 11.03
C LYS A 48 -22.69 3.50 12.41
N PHE A 49 -21.48 4.05 12.56
CA PHE A 49 -20.74 4.12 13.81
C PHE A 49 -20.61 5.57 14.24
N GLU A 50 -20.52 5.79 15.54
CA GLU A 50 -20.46 7.15 16.12
C GLU A 50 -19.07 7.80 15.94
N TYR A 51 -17.99 7.05 16.08
CA TYR A 51 -16.62 7.58 16.02
C TYR A 51 -15.84 7.10 14.80
N VAL A 52 -15.01 8.00 14.26
CA VAL A 52 -14.08 7.72 13.17
C VAL A 52 -12.66 8.08 13.62
N VAL A 53 -11.80 7.07 13.67
CA VAL A 53 -10.36 7.26 13.90
C VAL A 53 -9.67 7.14 12.55
N SER A 54 -8.88 8.17 12.19
CA SER A 54 -8.26 8.26 10.87
C SER A 54 -6.74 8.33 10.99
N LEU A 55 -6.03 7.65 10.09
CA LEU A 55 -4.58 7.74 9.96
C LEU A 55 -4.24 8.67 8.80
N LYS A 56 -3.52 9.75 9.05
CA LYS A 56 -3.08 10.71 8.03
C LYS A 56 -1.59 10.59 7.75
N SER A 57 -1.20 10.78 6.49
CA SER A 57 0.21 10.85 6.13
C SER A 57 0.84 12.15 6.63
N GLY A 58 2.00 12.09 7.29
CA GLY A 58 2.75 13.28 7.70
C GLY A 58 3.72 13.82 6.64
N ALA A 59 3.86 13.12 5.52
CA ALA A 59 4.79 13.49 4.44
C ALA A 59 4.28 13.07 3.06
N ASP A 60 4.81 13.72 2.03
CA ASP A 60 4.62 13.33 0.62
C ASP A 60 5.50 12.12 0.31
N ILE A 61 4.90 10.97 0.02
CA ILE A 61 5.61 9.69 -0.06
C ILE A 61 4.90 8.70 -0.98
N GLN A 62 5.64 7.72 -1.48
CA GLN A 62 5.05 6.52 -2.07
C GLN A 62 4.97 5.36 -1.06
N ILE A 63 3.79 4.76 -0.94
CA ILE A 63 3.54 3.61 -0.07
C ILE A 63 3.28 2.38 -0.95
N ARG A 64 4.08 1.33 -0.79
CA ARG A 64 3.90 0.08 -1.53
C ARG A 64 2.65 -0.65 -1.08
N HIS A 65 1.98 -1.34 -2.01
CA HIS A 65 0.82 -2.20 -1.69
C HIS A 65 1.13 -3.24 -0.59
N ASN A 66 2.38 -3.73 -0.51
CA ASN A 66 2.82 -4.63 0.56
C ASN A 66 2.66 -4.02 1.96
N ALA A 67 2.98 -2.73 2.11
CA ALA A 67 2.87 -2.03 3.39
C ALA A 67 1.41 -1.77 3.74
N LEU A 68 0.59 -1.39 2.75
CA LEU A 68 -0.85 -1.17 2.93
C LEU A 68 -1.57 -2.46 3.37
N GLU A 69 -1.27 -3.58 2.73
CA GLU A 69 -1.85 -4.89 3.11
C GLU A 69 -1.36 -5.35 4.49
N SER A 70 -0.08 -5.12 4.83
CA SER A 70 0.45 -5.45 6.16
C SER A 70 -0.20 -4.62 7.27
N ALA A 71 -0.42 -3.32 7.01
CA ALA A 71 -1.15 -2.43 7.91
C ALA A 71 -2.58 -2.93 8.11
N ARG A 72 -3.29 -3.22 7.01
CA ARG A 72 -4.65 -3.77 7.01
C ARG A 72 -4.78 -5.03 7.85
N LEU A 73 -3.93 -6.03 7.63
CA LEU A 73 -3.98 -7.31 8.34
C LEU A 73 -3.77 -7.14 9.84
N THR A 74 -2.78 -6.32 10.22
CA THR A 74 -2.40 -6.12 11.63
C THR A 74 -3.53 -5.44 12.41
N SER A 75 -4.15 -4.40 11.83
CA SER A 75 -5.26 -3.69 12.45
C SER A 75 -6.55 -4.50 12.45
N ASN A 76 -6.87 -5.19 11.34
CA ASN A 76 -8.09 -5.97 11.22
C ASN A 76 -8.13 -7.09 12.27
N ARG A 77 -6.99 -7.78 12.48
CA ARG A 77 -6.89 -8.83 13.50
C ARG A 77 -7.17 -8.32 14.91
N LEU A 78 -6.71 -7.10 15.24
CA LEU A 78 -6.97 -6.51 16.56
C LEU A 78 -8.42 -6.06 16.72
N LEU A 79 -9.00 -5.46 15.67
CA LEU A 79 -10.40 -5.02 15.71
C LEU A 79 -11.36 -6.22 15.76
N GLU A 80 -11.11 -7.25 14.96
CA GLU A 80 -11.93 -8.46 14.93
C GLU A 80 -11.90 -9.23 16.24
N ALA A 81 -10.73 -9.32 16.90
CA ALA A 81 -10.60 -9.99 18.18
C ALA A 81 -11.35 -9.30 19.33
N ASN A 82 -11.43 -7.96 19.33
CA ASN A 82 -11.99 -7.20 20.45
C ASN A 82 -13.43 -6.71 20.21
N CYS A 83 -13.75 -6.31 18.98
CA CYS A 83 -15.05 -5.73 18.62
C CYS A 83 -15.98 -6.77 17.94
N GLY A 84 -15.44 -7.93 17.54
CA GLY A 84 -16.13 -8.86 16.67
C GLY A 84 -16.32 -8.30 15.25
N LYS A 85 -16.78 -9.14 14.32
CA LYS A 85 -16.89 -8.77 12.90
C LYS A 85 -17.92 -7.66 12.61
N MET A 86 -18.94 -7.52 13.47
CA MET A 86 -20.02 -6.53 13.33
C MET A 86 -19.81 -5.24 14.13
N GLY A 87 -18.79 -5.20 15.00
CA GLY A 87 -18.55 -4.09 15.92
C GLY A 87 -17.61 -3.00 15.39
N TYR A 88 -17.15 -3.10 14.14
CA TYR A 88 -16.31 -2.08 13.52
C TYR A 88 -16.51 -2.04 12.00
N LYS A 89 -16.04 -0.96 11.40
CA LYS A 89 -15.78 -0.88 9.95
C LYS A 89 -14.37 -0.34 9.73
N LEU A 90 -13.59 -1.01 8.89
CA LEU A 90 -12.24 -0.59 8.55
C LEU A 90 -12.16 -0.33 7.04
N LYS A 91 -11.69 0.86 6.67
CA LYS A 91 -11.58 1.31 5.28
C LYS A 91 -10.17 1.77 4.94
N ILE A 92 -9.66 1.28 3.82
CA ILE A 92 -8.47 1.81 3.15
C ILE A 92 -8.94 2.81 2.10
N LEU A 93 -8.47 4.05 2.21
CA LEU A 93 -8.89 5.13 1.29
C LEU A 93 -7.97 5.26 0.08
N VAL A 94 -6.72 4.81 0.20
CA VAL A 94 -5.70 4.97 -0.83
C VAL A 94 -5.61 3.72 -1.71
N TYR A 95 -5.62 3.93 -3.03
CA TYR A 95 -5.44 2.86 -4.01
C TYR A 95 -4.06 2.95 -4.67
N PRO A 96 -3.32 1.83 -4.81
CA PRO A 96 -1.99 1.84 -5.38
C PRO A 96 -2.05 1.87 -6.92
N HIS A 97 -2.11 3.07 -7.48
CA HIS A 97 -2.16 3.28 -8.93
C HIS A 97 -0.79 3.24 -9.61
N HIS A 98 0.26 3.69 -8.93
CA HIS A 98 1.59 3.88 -9.49
C HIS A 98 2.30 2.54 -9.66
N ILE A 99 2.86 2.29 -10.84
CA ILE A 99 3.56 1.04 -11.15
C ILE A 99 5.07 1.24 -10.97
N LEU A 100 5.62 0.53 -10.00
CA LEU A 100 7.05 0.49 -9.71
C LEU A 100 7.77 -0.39 -10.72
N ARG A 101 8.93 0.07 -11.16
CA ARG A 101 9.78 -0.63 -12.12
C ARG A 101 11.17 -0.84 -11.57
N GLU A 102 11.78 -1.94 -11.97
CA GLU A 102 13.13 -2.29 -11.56
C GLU A 102 13.89 -2.81 -12.78
N ASN A 103 15.14 -2.35 -12.96
CA ASN A 103 16.06 -3.00 -13.88
C ASN A 103 16.50 -4.34 -13.24
N PRO A 104 16.10 -5.50 -13.79
CA PRO A 104 16.44 -6.78 -13.20
C PRO A 104 17.94 -7.02 -13.30
N VAL A 105 18.59 -7.23 -12.15
CA VAL A 105 20.00 -7.59 -12.08
C VAL A 105 20.08 -9.08 -11.78
N ALA A 106 20.78 -9.83 -12.62
CA ALA A 106 21.09 -11.22 -12.33
C ALA A 106 22.07 -11.26 -11.15
N VAL A 107 21.81 -12.13 -10.18
CA VAL A 107 22.66 -12.30 -8.98
C VAL A 107 23.05 -13.76 -8.88
N GLY A 108 24.33 -14.04 -8.65
CA GLY A 108 24.89 -15.39 -8.57
C GLY A 108 26.25 -15.50 -9.27
N ALA A 109 26.90 -16.67 -9.18
CA ALA A 109 28.12 -16.94 -9.93
C ALA A 109 27.85 -16.92 -11.45
N GLY A 110 28.67 -16.20 -12.22
CA GLY A 110 28.51 -16.05 -13.67
C GLY A 110 27.38 -15.11 -14.11
N ALA A 111 26.75 -14.38 -13.19
CA ALA A 111 25.68 -13.43 -13.50
C ALA A 111 26.17 -12.18 -14.26
N ASP A 112 27.45 -11.85 -14.11
CA ASP A 112 28.19 -10.83 -14.86
C ASP A 112 28.12 -11.08 -16.37
N ARG A 113 28.18 -12.35 -16.81
CA ARG A 113 28.09 -12.74 -18.22
C ARG A 113 26.72 -12.51 -18.85
N MET A 114 25.67 -12.50 -18.02
CA MET A 114 24.28 -12.30 -18.44
C MET A 114 23.76 -10.88 -18.18
N SER A 115 24.57 -10.04 -17.51
CA SER A 115 24.21 -8.67 -17.18
C SER A 115 24.53 -7.75 -18.34
N THR A 116 23.52 -7.05 -18.87
CA THR A 116 23.71 -6.04 -19.92
C THR A 116 24.10 -4.66 -19.38
N GLY A 117 24.43 -4.57 -18.09
CA GLY A 117 24.73 -3.31 -17.41
C GLY A 117 23.58 -2.31 -17.52
N MET A 118 23.86 -1.15 -18.10
CA MET A 118 22.88 -0.06 -18.31
C MET A 118 22.18 -0.11 -19.67
N GLN A 119 22.56 -1.03 -20.55
CA GLN A 119 21.86 -1.21 -21.83
C GLN A 119 20.43 -1.73 -21.55
N LYS A 120 19.42 -1.07 -22.13
CA LYS A 120 17.98 -1.37 -21.95
C LYS A 120 17.50 -1.27 -20.48
N SER A 121 18.01 -0.30 -19.73
CA SER A 121 17.77 -0.10 -18.28
C SER A 121 16.37 0.37 -17.86
N PHE A 122 15.40 0.49 -18.77
CA PHE A 122 14.04 0.96 -18.47
C PHE A 122 13.29 0.07 -17.45
N GLY A 123 13.73 -1.18 -17.30
CA GLY A 123 13.27 -2.09 -16.26
C GLY A 123 11.90 -2.71 -16.51
N LYS A 124 11.56 -3.70 -15.69
CA LYS A 124 10.30 -4.45 -15.72
C LYS A 124 9.39 -3.98 -14.58
N PRO A 125 8.05 -3.99 -14.77
CA PRO A 125 7.13 -3.68 -13.69
C PRO A 125 7.19 -4.76 -12.60
N VAL A 126 7.42 -4.35 -11.35
CA VAL A 126 7.62 -5.27 -10.20
C VAL A 126 6.55 -5.15 -9.13
N GLY A 127 5.91 -3.99 -8.99
CA GLY A 127 4.91 -3.79 -7.95
C GLY A 127 4.09 -2.51 -8.13
N LEU A 128 3.14 -2.32 -7.24
CA LEU A 128 2.29 -1.13 -7.18
C LEU A 128 2.59 -0.29 -5.93
N ALA A 129 2.40 1.02 -6.03
CA ALA A 129 2.46 1.96 -4.93
C ALA A 129 1.33 2.99 -5.00
N ALA A 130 0.90 3.47 -3.85
CA ALA A 130 0.05 4.65 -3.71
C ALA A 130 0.96 5.86 -3.50
N GLN A 131 0.82 6.86 -4.36
CA GLN A 131 1.45 8.16 -4.14
C GLN A 131 0.50 8.97 -3.28
N VAL A 132 0.97 9.42 -2.12
CA VAL A 132 0.15 10.11 -1.13
C VAL A 132 0.79 11.43 -0.75
N SER A 133 -0.08 12.43 -0.55
CA SER A 133 0.34 13.76 -0.11
C SER A 133 0.29 13.88 1.41
N LYS A 134 1.04 14.82 1.97
CA LYS A 134 0.98 15.21 3.37
C LYS A 134 -0.45 15.64 3.73
N GLY A 135 -0.93 15.17 4.88
CA GLY A 135 -2.29 15.38 5.37
C GLY A 135 -3.34 14.44 4.79
N GLN A 136 -3.03 13.68 3.73
CA GLN A 136 -3.99 12.77 3.11
C GLN A 136 -4.33 11.61 4.06
N VAL A 137 -5.62 11.30 4.16
CA VAL A 137 -6.12 10.18 4.97
C VAL A 137 -5.85 8.86 4.26
N LEU A 138 -5.15 7.95 4.94
CA LEU A 138 -4.76 6.63 4.41
C LEU A 138 -5.78 5.55 4.79
N PHE A 139 -6.15 5.52 6.07
CA PHE A 139 -7.04 4.52 6.67
C PHE A 139 -8.05 5.19 7.59
N GLN A 140 -9.22 4.57 7.72
CA GLN A 140 -10.25 4.96 8.66
C GLN A 140 -10.81 3.72 9.37
N ALA A 141 -10.81 3.76 10.69
CA ALA A 141 -11.50 2.81 11.55
C ALA A 141 -12.73 3.49 12.16
N PHE A 142 -13.89 2.91 11.90
CA PHE A 142 -15.18 3.34 12.42
C PHE A 142 -15.56 2.40 13.57
N VAL A 143 -15.84 2.96 14.73
CA VAL A 143 -16.11 2.22 15.98
C VAL A 143 -17.13 2.97 16.84
N ASP A 144 -17.83 2.24 17.70
CA ASP A 144 -18.68 2.84 18.72
C ASP A 144 -17.87 3.32 19.93
N LYS A 145 -18.47 4.14 20.80
CA LYS A 145 -17.83 4.72 21.99
C LYS A 145 -17.09 3.69 22.85
N GLN A 146 -17.68 2.50 22.99
CA GLN A 146 -17.14 1.39 23.79
C GLN A 146 -15.77 0.89 23.27
N PHE A 147 -15.54 0.98 21.96
CA PHE A 147 -14.34 0.45 21.29
C PHE A 147 -13.37 1.53 20.82
N LEU A 148 -13.55 2.78 21.27
CA LEU A 148 -12.74 3.91 20.82
C LEU A 148 -11.24 3.70 21.08
N ASP A 149 -10.88 3.18 22.26
CA ASP A 149 -9.49 2.91 22.62
C ASP A 149 -8.87 1.78 21.78
N VAL A 150 -9.69 0.77 21.45
CA VAL A 150 -9.29 -0.31 20.54
C VAL A 150 -9.06 0.26 19.13
N GLY A 151 -9.93 1.15 18.67
CA GLY A 151 -9.77 1.87 17.40
C GLY A 151 -8.48 2.67 17.33
N LYS A 152 -8.14 3.42 18.39
CA LYS A 152 -6.87 4.17 18.49
C LYS A 152 -5.66 3.23 18.44
N ARG A 153 -5.67 2.14 19.21
CA ARG A 153 -4.59 1.13 19.20
C ARG A 153 -4.45 0.45 17.83
N ALA A 154 -5.56 0.21 17.13
CA ALA A 154 -5.53 -0.36 15.78
C ALA A 154 -4.81 0.56 14.79
N ILE A 155 -5.09 1.86 14.85
CA ILE A 155 -4.46 2.89 14.01
C ILE A 155 -2.98 3.07 14.36
N ASP A 156 -2.62 3.03 15.64
CA ASP A 156 -1.22 3.10 16.07
C ASP A 156 -0.40 1.90 15.55
N ARG A 157 -0.98 0.69 15.56
CA ARG A 157 -0.35 -0.47 14.90
C ARG A 157 -0.17 -0.29 13.40
N MET A 158 -1.11 0.37 12.71
CA MET A 158 -0.96 0.67 11.28
C MET A 158 0.19 1.63 11.04
N LYS A 159 0.35 2.67 11.88
CA LYS A 159 1.42 3.67 11.78
C LYS A 159 2.80 3.01 11.68
N HIS A 160 3.06 1.98 12.48
CA HIS A 160 4.33 1.23 12.44
C HIS A 160 4.58 0.43 11.15
N LYS A 161 3.57 0.20 10.32
CA LYS A 161 3.70 -0.49 9.02
C LYS A 161 3.89 0.46 7.86
N ILE A 162 3.63 1.75 8.04
CA ILE A 162 3.75 2.77 6.99
C ILE A 162 5.16 3.37 7.02
N PRO A 163 5.78 3.66 5.86
CA PRO A 163 7.16 4.15 5.79
C PRO A 163 7.33 5.65 6.14
N CYS A 164 6.28 6.36 6.57
CA CYS A 164 6.34 7.76 6.98
C CYS A 164 5.84 7.96 8.41
N SER A 165 6.19 9.12 9.00
CA SER A 165 5.50 9.61 10.19
C SER A 165 4.03 9.84 9.84
N CYS A 166 3.13 9.28 10.65
CA CYS A 166 1.70 9.47 10.52
C CYS A 166 1.13 10.09 11.80
N SER A 167 0.03 10.82 11.63
CA SER A 167 -0.79 11.40 12.71
C SER A 167 -2.18 10.81 12.70
#